data_AF-A0A965ZP13-F1
#
_entry.id   AF-A0A965ZP13-F1
#
_cell.length_a   1.000
_cell.length_b   1.000
_cell.length_c   1.000
_cell.angle_alpha   90.00
_cell.angle_beta   90.00
_cell.angle_gamma   90.00
#
_symmetry.space_group_name_H-M   'P 1'
#
loop_
_entity.id
_entity.type
_entity.pdbx_description
1 polymer ?
#
loop_
_entity_poly.entity_id
_entity_poly.type
_entity_poly.pdbx_seq_one_letter_code
_entity_poly.pdbx_strand_id
1 'polypeptide(L)'
;MKSVLYMMLILGVVSTRVVAAEDCTPSRWGPDDEIGAANLVTPERVAAAARLVKKGASHPLGIVIDSATPAYPPRGLSIQVVSPGQAGGSQLFDYGLIYNDDLAQLWFGIGSQLDGLG
;
A
#
# COMPACT_ATOMS: atom_id res chain seq x y z
N MET A 1 26.77 63.76 -13.46
CA MET A 1 26.15 62.84 -14.44
C MET A 1 25.24 61.91 -13.63
N LYS A 2 24.02 62.25 -13.20
CA LYS A 2 22.75 62.51 -13.93
C LYS A 2 22.51 61.51 -15.07
N SER A 3 21.46 60.69 -14.93
CA SER A 3 20.94 59.68 -15.87
C SER A 3 21.89 58.49 -15.98
N VAL A 4 21.62 57.29 -15.45
CA VAL A 4 20.67 56.25 -15.88
C VAL A 4 20.61 55.31 -14.65
N LEU A 5 19.49 54.92 -14.05
CA LEU A 5 18.61 53.87 -14.54
C LEU A 5 17.51 53.72 -13.49
N TYR A 6 16.31 54.18 -13.83
CA TYR A 6 15.08 53.77 -13.16
C TYR A 6 14.93 52.27 -13.41
N MET A 7 15.11 51.43 -12.38
CA MET A 7 14.64 50.05 -12.45
C MET A 7 13.94 49.71 -11.14
N MET A 8 12.61 49.84 -11.21
CA MET A 8 11.59 49.27 -10.33
C MET A 8 12.10 48.05 -9.56
N LEU A 9 12.28 48.19 -8.25
CA LEU A 9 12.27 47.05 -7.35
C LEU A 9 10.87 46.95 -6.74
N ILE A 10 9.94 46.39 -7.52
CA ILE A 10 8.67 45.93 -6.95
C ILE A 10 9.04 44.70 -6.12
N LEU A 11 9.14 44.91 -4.81
CA LEU A 11 9.28 43.83 -3.83
C LEU A 11 7.95 43.06 -3.82
N GLY A 12 7.83 42.06 -4.69
CA GLY A 12 6.71 41.13 -4.66
C GLY A 12 6.74 40.37 -3.35
N VAL A 13 5.90 40.75 -2.40
CA VAL A 13 5.66 39.98 -1.19
C VAL A 13 4.96 38.70 -1.61
N VAL A 14 5.75 37.67 -1.88
CA VAL A 14 5.25 36.29 -1.98
C VAL A 14 4.82 35.91 -0.57
N SER A 15 3.52 36.00 -0.27
CA SER A 15 2.96 35.40 0.94
C SER A 15 3.16 33.89 0.85
N THR A 16 4.23 33.38 1.44
CA THR A 16 4.36 31.98 1.77
C THR A 16 3.26 31.64 2.77
N ARG A 17 2.18 31.00 2.30
CA ARG A 17 1.22 30.39 3.21
C ARG A 17 1.90 29.19 3.84
N VAL A 18 2.31 29.35 5.10
CA VAL A 18 2.63 28.21 5.96
C VAL A 18 1.32 27.47 6.18
N VAL A 19 1.15 26.35 5.49
CA VAL A 19 0.09 25.39 5.83
C VAL A 19 0.60 24.67 7.07
N ALA A 20 0.16 25.13 8.24
CA ALA A 20 0.34 24.36 9.46
C ALA A 20 -0.47 23.07 9.32
N ALA A 21 0.09 21.95 9.79
CA ALA A 21 -0.69 20.72 9.92
C ALA A 21 -1.92 21.01 10.80
N GLU A 22 -3.09 20.51 10.40
CA GLU A 22 -4.24 20.55 11.30
C GLU A 22 -3.90 19.78 12.59
N ASP A 23 -4.32 20.31 13.73
CA ASP A 23 -4.20 19.60 15.00
C ASP A 23 -5.06 18.33 14.92
N CYS A 24 -4.41 17.16 14.99
CA CYS A 24 -5.11 15.89 15.01
C CYS A 24 -6.00 15.81 16.26
N THR A 25 -7.31 15.82 16.07
CA THR A 25 -8.26 15.56 17.16
C THR A 25 -8.25 14.08 17.51
N PRO A 26 -8.40 13.72 18.80
CA PRO A 26 -8.56 12.32 19.19
C PRO A 26 -9.69 11.65 18.41
N SER A 27 -9.50 10.37 18.12
CA SER A 27 -10.50 9.55 17.47
C SER A 27 -11.84 9.61 18.20
N ARG A 28 -12.95 9.57 17.45
CA ARG A 28 -14.32 9.44 18.01
C ARG A 28 -14.51 8.17 18.86
N TRP A 29 -13.60 7.20 18.73
CA TRP A 29 -13.61 5.94 19.47
C TRP A 29 -12.79 6.00 20.76
N GLY A 30 -12.14 7.13 21.04
CA GLY A 30 -11.34 7.36 22.24
C GLY A 30 -9.90 7.74 21.90
N PRO A 31 -9.15 8.27 22.88
CA PRO A 31 -7.76 8.66 22.70
C PRO A 31 -6.81 7.48 22.42
N ASP A 32 -7.18 6.27 22.85
CA ASP A 32 -6.36 5.05 22.70
C ASP A 32 -6.78 4.19 21.50
N ASP A 33 -7.58 4.73 20.57
CA ASP A 33 -8.04 3.99 19.40
C ASP A 33 -6.96 3.90 18.31
N GLU A 34 -6.64 2.67 17.89
CA GLU A 34 -5.62 2.38 16.87
C GLU A 34 -6.22 1.84 15.56
N ILE A 35 -7.55 1.64 15.47
CA ILE A 35 -8.17 1.01 14.30
C ILE A 35 -9.17 1.91 13.58
N GLY A 36 -9.48 3.08 14.12
CA GLY A 36 -10.21 4.13 13.42
C GLY A 36 -11.55 3.64 12.86
N ALA A 37 -11.80 3.93 11.58
CA ALA A 37 -13.05 3.57 10.91
C ALA A 37 -13.31 2.05 10.85
N ALA A 38 -12.32 1.20 11.09
CA ALA A 38 -12.55 -0.25 11.20
C ALA A 38 -13.49 -0.61 12.36
N ASN A 39 -13.59 0.22 13.40
CA ASN A 39 -14.60 0.09 14.48
C ASN A 39 -16.05 0.08 13.96
N LEU A 40 -16.30 0.56 12.73
CA LEU A 40 -17.61 0.52 12.07
C LEU A 40 -17.98 -0.87 11.53
N VAL A 41 -17.05 -1.82 11.52
CA VAL A 41 -17.29 -3.21 11.09
C VAL A 41 -17.75 -4.03 12.29
N THR A 42 -19.03 -3.89 12.65
CA THR A 42 -19.63 -4.59 13.81
C THR A 42 -20.16 -5.99 13.44
N PRO A 43 -20.36 -6.91 14.42
CA PRO A 43 -20.96 -8.23 14.17
C PRO A 43 -22.30 -8.16 13.43
N GLU A 44 -23.15 -7.19 13.75
CA GLU A 44 -24.46 -7.00 13.12
C GLU A 44 -24.33 -6.62 11.64
N ARG A 45 -23.33 -5.77 11.32
CA ARG A 45 -23.03 -5.35 9.95
C ARG A 45 -22.40 -6.47 9.14
N VAL A 46 -21.52 -7.28 9.75
CA VAL A 46 -20.97 -8.50 9.12
C VAL A 46 -22.11 -9.47 8.79
N ALA A 47 -23.01 -9.72 9.75
CA ALA A 47 -24.17 -10.59 9.52
C ALA A 47 -25.12 -10.02 8.45
N ALA A 48 -25.29 -8.70 8.39
CA ALA A 48 -26.07 -8.03 7.34
C ALA A 48 -25.43 -8.19 5.96
N ALA A 49 -24.11 -8.00 5.85
CA ALA A 49 -23.37 -8.19 4.62
C ALA A 49 -23.44 -9.64 4.13
N ALA A 50 -23.31 -10.62 5.03
CA ALA A 50 -23.42 -12.05 4.70
C ALA A 50 -24.77 -12.39 4.04
N ARG A 51 -25.86 -11.75 4.47
CA ARG A 51 -27.20 -11.94 3.86
C ARG A 51 -27.28 -11.43 2.41
N LEU A 52 -26.34 -10.61 1.93
CA LEU A 52 -26.32 -10.13 0.54
C LEU A 52 -25.85 -11.20 -0.45
N VAL A 53 -25.20 -12.27 0.02
CA VAL A 53 -24.80 -13.41 -0.82
C VAL A 53 -26.06 -14.19 -1.24
N LYS A 54 -26.55 -13.95 -2.47
CA LYS A 54 -27.75 -14.63 -3.02
C LYS A 54 -27.45 -15.63 -4.14
N LYS A 55 -26.43 -15.34 -4.95
CA LYS A 55 -26.10 -16.11 -6.17
C LYS A 55 -24.88 -17.01 -6.01
N GLY A 56 -24.13 -16.89 -4.90
CA GLY A 56 -22.84 -17.58 -4.72
C GLY A 56 -21.75 -17.13 -5.71
N ALA A 57 -21.93 -16.01 -6.40
CA ALA A 57 -20.93 -15.47 -7.33
C ALA A 57 -19.79 -14.78 -6.56
N SER A 58 -18.56 -14.93 -7.06
CA SER A 58 -17.36 -14.26 -6.56
C SER A 58 -16.68 -13.50 -7.70
N HIS A 59 -16.19 -12.30 -7.42
CA HIS A 59 -15.47 -11.46 -8.37
C HIS A 59 -14.15 -11.00 -7.73
N PRO A 60 -12.98 -11.34 -8.30
CA PRO A 60 -11.71 -10.87 -7.79
C PRO A 60 -11.56 -9.36 -8.04
N LEU A 61 -11.25 -8.61 -6.98
CA LEU A 61 -10.92 -7.18 -7.05
C LEU A 61 -9.39 -6.92 -6.96
N GLY A 62 -8.62 -7.98 -6.75
CA GLY A 62 -7.17 -7.97 -6.83
C GLY A 62 -6.69 -8.05 -8.28
N ILE A 63 -5.63 -7.32 -8.61
CA ILE A 63 -4.90 -7.50 -9.88
C ILE A 63 -3.80 -8.55 -9.72
N VAL A 64 -3.37 -9.15 -10.84
CA VAL A 64 -2.13 -9.95 -10.85
C VAL A 64 -0.95 -9.00 -10.63
N ILE A 65 -0.01 -9.41 -9.76
CA ILE A 65 1.20 -8.65 -9.48
C ILE A 65 2.45 -9.46 -9.84
N ASP A 66 3.45 -8.77 -10.35
CA ASP A 66 4.75 -9.27 -10.79
C ASP A 66 5.80 -8.14 -10.75
N SER A 67 7.03 -8.41 -11.18
CA SER A 67 8.12 -7.42 -11.18
C SER A 67 7.91 -6.26 -12.14
N ALA A 68 6.97 -6.36 -13.08
CA ALA A 68 6.58 -5.29 -14.00
C ALA A 68 5.38 -4.48 -13.49
N THR A 69 4.81 -4.84 -12.34
CA THR A 69 3.67 -4.13 -11.75
C THR A 69 4.02 -2.67 -11.48
N PRO A 70 3.24 -1.71 -12.01
CA PRO A 70 3.49 -0.30 -11.75
C PRO A 70 3.51 0.01 -10.25
N ALA A 71 4.61 0.61 -9.81
CA ALA A 71 4.83 0.95 -8.41
C ALA A 71 5.42 2.36 -8.30
N TYR A 72 4.99 3.12 -7.30
CA TYR A 72 5.56 4.43 -7.03
C TYR A 72 7.03 4.28 -6.57
N PRO A 73 8.02 4.89 -7.25
CA PRO A 73 9.43 4.71 -6.90
C PRO A 73 9.74 5.11 -5.44
N PRO A 74 10.64 4.38 -4.74
CA PRO A 74 11.51 3.31 -5.22
C PRO A 74 10.94 1.88 -5.03
N ARG A 75 9.62 1.73 -4.88
CA ARG A 75 8.99 0.43 -4.61
C ARG A 75 9.15 -0.53 -5.80
N GLY A 76 9.23 -1.83 -5.52
CA GLY A 76 9.27 -2.89 -6.52
C GLY A 76 8.81 -4.24 -5.99
N LEU A 77 8.78 -5.25 -6.85
CA LEU A 77 8.46 -6.62 -6.45
C LEU A 77 9.40 -7.57 -7.17
N SER A 78 9.93 -8.55 -6.45
CA SER A 78 10.67 -9.67 -7.03
C SER A 78 10.17 -10.97 -6.43
N ILE A 79 10.10 -12.00 -7.26
CA ILE A 79 9.74 -13.36 -6.87
C ILE A 79 10.82 -14.28 -7.41
N GLN A 80 11.28 -15.19 -6.56
CA GLN A 80 12.20 -16.26 -6.90
C GLN A 80 11.54 -17.60 -6.57
N VAL A 81 11.40 -18.45 -7.58
CA VAL A 81 11.03 -19.86 -7.38
C VAL A 81 12.27 -20.62 -6.94
N VAL A 82 12.17 -21.38 -5.86
CA VAL A 82 13.26 -22.17 -5.27
C VAL A 82 12.89 -23.65 -5.19
N SER A 83 13.88 -24.52 -5.30
CA SER A 83 13.72 -25.98 -5.13
C SER A 83 14.66 -26.45 -4.01
N PRO A 84 14.34 -26.22 -2.73
CA PRO A 84 15.28 -26.40 -1.64
C PRO A 84 15.75 -27.86 -1.52
N GLY A 85 17.07 -28.09 -1.52
CA GLY A 85 17.65 -29.43 -1.48
C GLY A 85 17.44 -30.28 -2.74
N GLN A 86 16.84 -29.72 -3.79
CA GLN A 86 16.49 -30.43 -5.03
C GLN A 86 17.08 -29.79 -6.30
N ALA A 87 17.88 -28.74 -6.12
CA ALA A 87 18.58 -28.08 -7.22
C ALA A 87 19.46 -29.07 -8.01
N GLY A 88 19.47 -28.93 -9.33
CA GLY A 88 20.26 -29.77 -10.22
C GLY A 88 19.78 -31.22 -10.35
N GLY A 89 18.53 -31.53 -9.97
CA GLY A 89 17.97 -32.87 -10.05
C GLY A 89 18.26 -33.74 -8.82
N SER A 90 18.75 -33.13 -7.73
CA SER A 90 18.95 -33.80 -6.46
C SER A 90 17.61 -34.32 -5.91
N GLN A 91 17.59 -35.56 -5.41
CA GLN A 91 16.41 -36.14 -4.77
C GLN A 91 16.51 -35.97 -3.27
N LEU A 92 15.57 -35.23 -2.68
CA LEU A 92 15.48 -35.07 -1.23
C LEU A 92 14.73 -36.24 -0.57
N PHE A 93 13.87 -36.91 -1.32
CA PHE A 93 13.01 -37.99 -0.84
C PHE A 93 13.18 -39.25 -1.69
N ASP A 94 13.35 -40.38 -1.03
CA ASP A 94 13.60 -41.69 -1.65
C ASP A 94 12.42 -42.21 -2.51
N TYR A 95 11.25 -41.58 -2.40
CA TYR A 95 10.04 -41.90 -3.16
C TYR A 95 9.77 -40.92 -4.30
N GLY A 96 10.78 -40.13 -4.71
CA GLY A 96 10.74 -39.31 -5.93
C GLY A 96 9.89 -38.05 -5.84
N LEU A 97 9.52 -37.60 -4.63
CA LEU A 97 8.82 -36.33 -4.46
C LEU A 97 9.72 -35.15 -4.84
N ILE A 98 9.16 -34.22 -5.61
CA ILE A 98 9.76 -32.93 -5.93
C ILE A 98 8.81 -31.81 -5.52
N TYR A 99 9.35 -30.73 -5.00
CA TYR A 99 8.57 -29.53 -4.68
C TYR A 99 9.33 -28.27 -5.10
N ASN A 100 8.56 -27.20 -5.27
CA ASN A 100 9.07 -25.85 -5.46
C ASN A 100 8.35 -24.96 -4.46
N ASP A 101 9.09 -24.00 -3.92
CA ASP A 101 8.59 -22.93 -3.06
C ASP A 101 8.93 -21.58 -3.70
N ASP A 102 8.39 -20.51 -3.15
CA ASP A 102 8.63 -19.15 -3.62
C ASP A 102 9.19 -18.25 -2.51
N LEU A 103 10.13 -17.39 -2.86
CA LEU A 103 10.58 -16.27 -2.04
C LEU A 103 10.19 -14.97 -2.75
N ALA A 104 9.43 -14.12 -2.04
CA ALA A 104 9.03 -12.82 -2.55
C ALA A 104 9.64 -11.69 -1.72
N GLN A 105 10.24 -10.70 -2.39
CA GLN A 105 10.56 -9.41 -1.80
C GLN A 105 9.67 -8.35 -2.44
N LEU A 106 8.81 -7.72 -1.64
CA LEU A 106 7.87 -6.71 -2.12
C LEU A 106 7.67 -5.59 -1.11
N TRP A 107 7.19 -4.45 -1.59
CA TRP A 107 6.60 -3.41 -0.76
C TRP A 107 5.09 -3.62 -0.71
N PHE A 108 4.48 -3.49 0.46
CA PHE A 108 3.03 -3.67 0.64
C PHE A 108 2.17 -2.65 -0.09
N GLY A 109 2.74 -1.50 -0.47
CA GLY A 109 2.07 -0.49 -1.28
C GLY A 109 2.26 -0.71 -2.80
N ILE A 110 2.05 -1.94 -3.27
CA ILE A 110 2.09 -2.34 -4.70
C ILE A 110 0.85 -3.16 -5.03
N GLY A 111 0.22 -2.83 -6.17
CA GLY A 111 -0.98 -3.51 -6.66
C GLY A 111 -2.24 -3.13 -5.87
N SER A 112 -3.22 -4.03 -5.82
CA SER A 112 -4.41 -3.84 -4.99
C SER A 112 -4.00 -3.92 -3.51
N GLN A 113 -4.16 -2.83 -2.76
CA GLN A 113 -3.57 -2.67 -1.42
C GLN A 113 -4.57 -2.12 -0.39
N LEU A 114 -4.19 -2.25 0.89
CA LEU A 114 -4.77 -1.52 2.02
C LEU A 114 -3.67 -0.65 2.62
N ASP A 115 -3.94 0.64 2.79
CA ASP A 115 -3.01 1.58 3.41
C ASP A 115 -3.33 1.70 4.91
N GLY A 116 -2.30 1.55 5.75
CA GLY A 116 -2.42 1.75 7.19
C GLY A 116 -2.69 3.23 7.54
N LEU A 117 -3.05 3.48 8.81
CA LEU A 117 -3.41 4.82 9.28
C LEU A 117 -2.22 5.79 9.37
N GLY A 118 -0.98 5.29 9.36
CA GLY A 118 0.24 6.09 9.45
C GLY A 118 1.22 5.56 10.48
#